data_AF-A0A1W9T161-F1
#
_entry.id   AF-A0A1W9T161-F1
#
_cell.length_a   1.000
_cell.length_b   1.000
_cell.length_c   1.000
_cell.angle_alpha   90.00
_cell.angle_beta   90.00
_cell.angle_gamma   90.00
#
_symmetry.space_group_name_H-M   'P 1'
#
loop_
_entity.id
_entity.type
_entity.pdbx_description
1 polymer ?
#
loop_
_entity_poly.entity_id
_entity_poly.type
_entity_poly.pdbx_seq_one_letter_code
_entity_poly.pdbx_strand_id
1 'polypeptide(L)'
;MQPKKTTTLVMGLIFLMLFCPLVWADGGMEPQSLSNLPNPPIYGSFTATYGAFKDGKPTRFKIHAILKCRQLIEGEFVMVRRQFFLEREVTEGSYPICDYTDYDLLRKYTKAPELQEAAIEFDLPGSPRLVEVRVLEQGDCDNPRGAFIKGSLLIQVKKPSQ
;
A
#
# COMPACT_ATOMS: atom_id res chain seq x y z
N MET A 1 72.58 -19.52 6.92
CA MET A 1 71.71 -18.43 6.43
C MET A 1 70.76 -19.00 5.39
N GLN A 2 69.48 -19.14 5.73
CA GLN A 2 68.40 -19.45 4.80
C GLN A 2 67.21 -18.55 5.13
N PRO A 3 66.51 -17.96 4.14
CA PRO A 3 65.42 -17.03 4.40
C PRO A 3 64.17 -17.77 4.88
N LYS A 4 63.68 -17.37 6.07
CA LYS A 4 62.34 -17.71 6.56
C LYS A 4 61.30 -17.13 5.61
N LYS A 5 60.46 -17.99 5.03
CA LYS A 5 59.29 -17.60 4.26
C LYS A 5 58.24 -17.02 5.21
N THR A 6 57.89 -15.76 5.00
CA THR A 6 56.79 -15.07 5.67
C THR A 6 55.49 -15.48 4.99
N THR A 7 54.68 -16.29 5.66
CA THR A 7 53.34 -16.65 5.18
C THR A 7 52.38 -15.52 5.57
N THR A 8 51.94 -14.76 4.58
CA THR A 8 50.92 -13.73 4.70
C THR A 8 49.58 -14.37 5.07
N LEU A 9 49.07 -14.02 6.26
CA LEU A 9 47.73 -14.35 6.72
C LEU A 9 46.74 -13.48 5.93
N VAL A 10 46.12 -14.04 4.89
CA VAL A 10 45.01 -13.39 4.20
C VAL A 10 43.77 -13.53 5.09
N MET A 11 43.48 -12.45 5.81
CA MET A 11 42.27 -12.30 6.61
C MET A 11 41.09 -12.17 5.64
N GLY A 12 40.48 -13.31 5.29
CA GLY A 12 39.26 -13.37 4.50
C GLY A 12 38.10 -12.80 5.30
N LEU A 13 37.82 -11.51 5.14
CA LEU A 13 36.60 -10.88 5.63
C LEU A 13 35.44 -11.41 4.77
N ILE A 14 34.78 -12.47 5.24
CA ILE A 14 33.52 -12.93 4.65
C ILE A 14 32.47 -11.88 4.99
N PHE A 15 32.23 -10.98 4.05
CA PHE A 15 31.12 -10.05 4.07
C PHE A 15 29.85 -10.90 3.88
N LEU A 16 29.26 -11.35 5.00
CA LEU A 16 27.95 -11.98 5.01
C LEU A 16 26.95 -10.90 4.59
N MET A 17 26.73 -10.74 3.29
CA MET A 17 25.57 -10.04 2.78
C MET A 17 24.34 -10.83 3.21
N LEU A 18 23.85 -10.51 4.40
CA LEU A 18 22.49 -10.75 4.81
C LEU A 18 21.60 -10.04 3.79
N PHE A 19 21.28 -10.75 2.70
CA PHE A 19 20.07 -10.51 1.96
C PHE A 19 18.94 -10.68 2.97
N CYS A 20 18.49 -9.56 3.56
CA CYS A 20 17.15 -9.50 4.10
C CYS A 20 16.25 -9.98 2.95
N PRO A 21 15.49 -11.08 3.09
CA PRO A 21 14.32 -11.18 2.27
C PRO A 21 13.52 -9.92 2.61
N LEU A 22 13.36 -9.03 1.63
CA LEU A 22 12.28 -8.07 1.62
C LEU A 22 11.00 -8.92 1.63
N VAL A 23 10.61 -9.38 2.82
CA VAL A 23 9.29 -9.94 3.07
C VAL A 23 8.38 -8.74 2.92
N TRP A 24 7.86 -8.59 1.71
CA TRP A 24 6.75 -7.68 1.47
C TRP A 24 5.66 -8.10 2.45
N ALA A 25 5.20 -7.12 3.23
CA ALA A 25 3.90 -7.14 3.86
C ALA A 25 2.86 -7.16 2.74
N ASP A 26 2.74 -8.33 2.10
CA ASP A 26 2.01 -8.52 0.85
C ASP A 26 0.55 -8.75 1.23
N GLY A 27 -0.13 -7.63 1.44
CA GLY A 27 -1.56 -7.63 1.69
C GLY A 27 -2.32 -8.19 0.51
N GLY A 28 -2.58 -9.49 0.58
CA GLY A 28 -3.21 -10.26 -0.49
C GLY A 28 -2.19 -10.55 -1.59
N MET A 29 -1.93 -11.84 -1.82
CA MET A 29 -1.07 -12.30 -2.92
C MET A 29 -1.47 -11.60 -4.23
N GLU A 30 -0.51 -10.99 -4.93
CA GLU A 30 -0.68 -10.62 -6.34
C GLU A 30 -1.20 -11.87 -7.08
N PRO A 31 -2.41 -11.84 -7.67
CA PRO A 31 -2.94 -13.05 -8.27
C PRO A 31 -2.08 -13.45 -9.46
N GLN A 32 -1.66 -14.70 -9.44
CA GLN A 32 -0.98 -15.33 -10.57
C GLN A 32 -1.94 -15.34 -11.77
N SER A 33 -1.61 -14.54 -12.79
CA SER A 33 -2.17 -14.57 -14.14
C SER A 33 -3.71 -14.64 -14.23
N LEU A 34 -4.38 -13.50 -14.08
CA LEU A 34 -5.72 -13.27 -14.63
C LEU A 34 -5.63 -12.61 -16.02
N SER A 35 -4.88 -13.24 -16.93
CA SER A 35 -4.49 -12.68 -18.24
C SER A 35 -5.64 -12.35 -19.20
N ASN A 36 -6.89 -12.70 -18.86
CA ASN A 36 -8.05 -12.51 -19.74
C ASN A 36 -9.20 -11.70 -19.12
N LEU A 37 -8.98 -10.98 -18.01
CA LEU A 37 -10.03 -10.12 -17.48
C LEU A 37 -10.12 -8.82 -18.30
N PRO A 38 -11.30 -8.51 -18.90
CA PRO A 38 -11.46 -7.29 -19.70
C PRO A 38 -11.29 -6.01 -18.88
N ASN A 39 -11.45 -6.09 -17.56
CA ASN A 39 -11.15 -5.02 -16.61
C ASN A 39 -10.21 -5.57 -15.53
N PRO A 40 -8.89 -5.31 -15.65
CA PRO A 40 -7.94 -5.75 -14.65
C PRO A 40 -8.25 -5.07 -13.31
N PRO A 41 -8.30 -5.83 -12.21
CA PRO A 41 -8.44 -5.25 -10.87
C PRO A 41 -7.24 -4.37 -10.52
N ILE A 42 -7.50 -3.32 -9.74
CA ILE A 42 -6.47 -2.46 -9.16
C ILE A 42 -6.17 -2.97 -7.75
N TYR A 43 -4.91 -3.32 -7.49
CA TYR A 43 -4.41 -3.71 -6.18
C TYR A 43 -3.71 -2.54 -5.53
N GLY A 44 -3.65 -2.52 -4.21
CA GLY A 44 -2.83 -1.52 -3.55
C GLY A 44 -2.53 -1.80 -2.09
N SER A 45 -1.55 -1.05 -1.60
CA SER A 45 -1.22 -0.94 -0.18
C SER A 45 -1.50 0.48 0.27
N PHE A 46 -1.93 0.66 1.52
CA PHE A 46 -2.07 1.98 2.10
C PHE A 46 -1.41 2.05 3.48
N THR A 47 -1.00 3.26 3.86
CA THR A 47 -0.62 3.62 5.22
C THR A 47 -1.45 4.84 5.62
N ALA A 48 -2.05 4.80 6.80
CA ALA A 48 -2.75 5.94 7.36
C ALA A 48 -2.08 6.41 8.65
N THR A 49 -1.95 7.72 8.82
CA THR A 49 -1.35 8.38 10.00
C THR A 49 -2.08 9.67 10.32
N TYR A 50 -1.86 10.21 11.52
CA TYR A 50 -2.30 11.57 11.85
C TYR A 50 -1.38 12.62 11.21
N GLY A 51 -1.97 13.57 10.50
CA GLY A 51 -1.24 14.58 9.73
C GLY A 51 -1.17 15.97 10.37
N ALA A 52 -2.10 16.29 11.26
CA ALA A 52 -2.16 17.60 11.91
C ALA A 52 -2.78 17.49 13.30
N PHE A 53 -2.35 18.39 14.19
CA PHE A 53 -2.79 18.47 15.57
C PHE A 53 -3.13 19.90 15.94
N LYS A 54 -4.17 20.08 16.75
CA LYS A 54 -4.53 21.35 17.38
C LYS A 54 -4.84 21.08 18.85
N ASP A 55 -4.23 21.85 19.75
CA ASP A 55 -4.41 21.70 21.20
C ASP A 55 -4.15 20.25 21.69
N GLY A 56 -3.14 19.60 21.10
CA GLY A 56 -2.77 18.22 21.41
C GLY A 56 -3.69 17.14 20.82
N LYS A 57 -4.81 17.52 20.18
CA LYS A 57 -5.75 16.59 19.56
C LYS A 57 -5.53 16.50 18.05
N PRO A 58 -5.65 15.31 17.46
CA PRO A 58 -5.55 15.18 16.01
C PRO A 58 -6.72 15.86 15.31
N THR A 59 -6.44 16.58 14.23
CA THR A 59 -7.45 17.28 13.42
C THR A 59 -7.52 16.76 11.99
N ARG A 60 -6.52 15.99 11.55
CA ARG A 60 -6.44 15.47 10.17
C ARG A 60 -5.76 14.10 10.12
N PHE A 61 -6.29 13.23 9.29
CA PHE A 61 -5.67 11.99 8.84
C PHE A 61 -5.04 12.16 7.46
N LYS A 62 -3.94 11.46 7.23
CA LYS A 62 -3.31 11.32 5.91
C LYS A 62 -3.28 9.85 5.56
N ILE A 63 -3.68 9.53 4.33
CA ILE A 63 -3.58 8.21 3.76
C ILE A 63 -2.65 8.32 2.56
N HIS A 64 -1.57 7.55 2.58
CA HIS A 64 -0.72 7.33 1.41
C HIS A 64 -1.07 5.97 0.85
N ALA A 65 -1.56 5.93 -0.38
CA ALA A 65 -1.90 4.70 -1.08
C ALA A 65 -0.98 4.52 -2.30
N ILE A 66 -0.50 3.30 -2.49
CA ILE A 66 0.24 2.87 -3.67
C ILE A 66 -0.65 1.88 -4.40
N LEU A 67 -1.11 2.26 -5.58
CA LEU A 67 -1.99 1.46 -6.41
C LEU A 67 -1.22 0.88 -7.60
N LYS A 68 -1.65 -0.30 -8.03
CA LYS A 68 -1.05 -1.12 -9.08
C LYS A 68 -2.15 -1.69 -9.96
N CYS A 69 -2.01 -1.58 -11.27
CA CYS A 69 -2.92 -2.20 -12.24
C CYS A 69 -2.12 -2.75 -13.41
N ARG A 70 -2.54 -3.91 -13.95
CA ARG A 70 -2.02 -4.43 -15.21
C ARG A 70 -2.73 -3.72 -16.36
N GLN A 71 -2.02 -3.23 -17.37
CA GLN A 71 -2.58 -2.59 -18.55
C GLN A 71 -1.99 -3.19 -19.83
N LEU A 72 -2.76 -3.20 -20.91
CA LEU A 72 -2.28 -3.57 -22.23
C LEU A 72 -1.81 -2.29 -22.94
N ILE A 73 -0.50 -2.14 -23.14
CA ILE A 73 0.12 -1.01 -23.81
C ILE A 73 0.89 -1.58 -24.99
N GLU A 74 0.54 -1.16 -26.21
CA GLU A 74 1.22 -1.59 -27.45
C GLU A 74 1.26 -3.12 -27.63
N GLY A 75 0.23 -3.83 -27.15
CA GLY A 75 0.14 -5.29 -27.24
C GLY A 75 0.87 -6.04 -26.14
N GLU A 76 1.58 -5.34 -25.24
CA GLU A 76 2.24 -5.92 -24.09
C GLU A 76 1.52 -5.58 -22.79
N PHE A 77 1.50 -6.54 -21.87
CA PHE A 77 0.95 -6.28 -20.55
C PHE A 77 2.00 -5.68 -19.63
N VAL A 78 1.79 -4.43 -19.21
CA VAL A 78 2.67 -3.70 -18.30
C VAL A 78 1.98 -3.52 -16.95
N MET A 79 2.76 -3.60 -15.87
CA MET A 79 2.28 -3.27 -14.53
C MET A 79 2.48 -1.76 -14.29
N VAL A 80 1.38 -1.02 -14.18
CA VAL A 80 1.40 0.42 -13.93
C VAL A 80 1.20 0.69 -12.46
N ARG A 81 2.06 1.56 -11.89
CA ARG A 81 2.03 1.97 -10.48
C ARG A 81 1.68 3.46 -10.37
N ARG A 82 0.76 3.79 -9.47
CA ARG A 82 0.38 5.17 -9.12
C ARG A 82 0.43 5.38 -7.61
N GLN A 83 0.70 6.60 -7.17
CA GLN A 83 0.73 6.97 -5.76
C GLN A 83 -0.29 8.06 -5.50
N PHE A 84 -1.05 7.91 -4.41
CA PHE A 84 -2.11 8.82 -4.03
C PHE A 84 -1.91 9.27 -2.60
N PHE A 85 -2.10 10.56 -2.36
CA PHE A 85 -2.07 11.17 -1.04
C PHE A 85 -3.44 11.76 -0.77
N LEU A 86 -4.10 11.24 0.25
CA LEU A 86 -5.44 11.66 0.62
C LEU A 86 -5.41 12.25 2.02
N GLU A 87 -5.94 13.45 2.16
CA GLU A 87 -6.07 14.11 3.44
C GLU A 87 -7.53 14.21 3.84
N ARG A 88 -7.85 13.89 5.10
CA ARG A 88 -9.22 13.91 5.62
C ARG A 88 -9.27 14.52 7.01
N GLU A 89 -10.30 15.32 7.27
CA GLU A 89 -10.51 15.90 8.59
C GLU A 89 -11.00 14.85 9.60
N VAL A 90 -10.58 15.03 10.85
CA VAL A 90 -11.04 14.25 11.99
C VAL A 90 -12.32 14.91 12.51
N THR A 91 -13.48 14.30 12.24
CA THR A 91 -14.77 14.83 12.69
C THR A 91 -15.10 14.36 14.11
N GLU A 92 -15.95 15.10 14.81
CA GLU A 92 -16.47 14.71 16.12
C GLU A 92 -17.18 13.33 16.03
N GLY A 93 -16.81 12.38 16.90
CA GLY A 93 -17.25 10.98 16.84
C GLY A 93 -16.40 10.06 15.95
N SER A 94 -15.28 10.52 15.39
CA SER A 94 -14.33 9.63 14.72
C SER A 94 -13.49 8.83 15.72
N TYR A 95 -13.36 7.54 15.46
CA TYR A 95 -12.50 6.64 16.23
C TYR A 95 -11.02 7.02 16.06
N PRO A 96 -10.18 6.78 17.08
CA PRO A 96 -8.74 6.71 16.93
C PRO A 96 -8.33 5.87 15.71
N ILE A 97 -7.21 6.19 15.05
CA ILE A 97 -6.81 5.49 13.82
C ILE A 97 -6.65 3.97 14.01
N CYS A 98 -6.19 3.56 15.18
CA CYS A 98 -5.99 2.16 15.53
C CYS A 98 -7.29 1.42 15.86
N ASP A 99 -8.38 2.13 16.12
CA ASP A 99 -9.67 1.54 16.44
C ASP A 99 -10.48 1.21 15.16
N TYR A 100 -9.99 1.60 13.98
CA TYR A 100 -10.63 1.25 12.71
C TYR A 100 -10.46 -0.23 12.39
N THR A 101 -11.57 -0.90 12.13
CA THR A 101 -11.59 -2.26 11.58
C THR A 101 -11.64 -2.25 10.05
N ASP A 102 -11.34 -3.39 9.44
CA ASP A 102 -11.53 -3.62 8.00
C ASP A 102 -12.94 -3.25 7.54
N TYR A 103 -13.95 -3.60 8.35
CA TYR A 103 -15.34 -3.31 8.04
C TYR A 103 -15.65 -1.81 8.08
N ASP A 104 -15.09 -1.08 9.05
CA ASP A 104 -15.27 0.37 9.15
C ASP A 104 -14.64 1.09 7.96
N LEU A 105 -13.42 0.69 7.58
CA LEU A 105 -12.73 1.20 6.39
C LEU A 105 -13.52 0.87 5.13
N LEU A 106 -13.95 -0.38 4.95
CA LEU A 106 -14.70 -0.80 3.76
C LEU A 106 -15.98 0.02 3.62
N ARG A 107 -16.79 0.11 4.69
CA ARG A 107 -18.05 0.85 4.70
C ARG A 107 -17.85 2.32 4.36
N LYS A 108 -16.77 2.94 4.87
CA LYS A 108 -16.46 4.35 4.65
C LYS A 108 -15.96 4.62 3.22
N TYR A 109 -15.17 3.71 2.65
CA TYR A 109 -14.48 3.94 1.37
C TYR A 109 -15.16 3.31 0.14
N THR A 110 -16.16 2.43 0.31
CA THR A 110 -16.81 1.73 -0.82
C THR A 110 -17.44 2.67 -1.88
N LYS A 111 -17.74 3.92 -1.54
CA LYS A 111 -18.34 4.91 -2.44
C LYS A 111 -17.58 6.25 -2.47
N ALA A 112 -16.32 6.24 -2.07
CA ALA A 112 -15.53 7.46 -1.97
C ALA A 112 -15.23 8.02 -3.38
N PRO A 113 -15.40 9.33 -3.64
CA PRO A 113 -15.00 9.98 -4.90
C PRO A 113 -13.58 9.64 -5.34
N GLU A 114 -12.71 9.37 -4.37
CA GLU A 114 -11.31 9.00 -4.53
C GLU A 114 -11.10 7.71 -5.33
N LEU A 115 -12.09 6.80 -5.30
CA LEU A 115 -12.05 5.60 -6.14
C LEU A 115 -12.18 5.96 -7.62
N GLN A 116 -12.99 6.97 -7.94
CA GLN A 116 -13.18 7.44 -9.31
C GLN A 116 -11.91 8.10 -9.85
N GLU A 117 -11.22 8.90 -9.04
CA GLU A 117 -9.93 9.48 -9.37
C GLU A 117 -8.89 8.39 -9.67
N ALA A 118 -8.84 7.33 -8.87
CA ALA A 118 -7.95 6.21 -9.13
C ALA A 118 -8.24 5.55 -10.50
N ALA A 119 -9.49 5.32 -10.87
CA ALA A 119 -9.81 4.76 -12.18
C ALA A 119 -9.40 5.66 -13.35
N ILE A 120 -9.55 6.99 -13.21
CA ILE A 120 -9.12 7.98 -14.20
C ILE A 120 -7.60 7.96 -14.37
N GLU A 121 -6.84 7.92 -13.27
CA GLU A 121 -5.37 7.87 -13.28
C GLU A 121 -4.79 6.61 -13.92
N PHE A 122 -5.59 5.54 -13.99
CA PHE A 122 -5.29 4.30 -14.68
C PHE A 122 -6.00 4.17 -16.03
N ASP A 123 -6.67 5.22 -16.54
CA ASP A 123 -7.39 5.18 -17.83
C ASP A 123 -8.31 3.96 -17.99
N LEU A 124 -9.00 3.56 -16.91
CA LEU A 124 -9.85 2.38 -16.89
C LEU A 124 -11.31 2.75 -17.15
N PRO A 125 -11.97 2.15 -18.16
CA PRO A 125 -13.37 2.44 -18.43
C PRO A 125 -14.28 1.76 -17.40
N GLY A 126 -15.15 2.55 -16.77
CA GLY A 126 -16.23 2.05 -15.92
C GLY A 126 -16.26 2.64 -14.51
N SER A 127 -16.97 1.94 -13.62
CA SER A 127 -17.17 2.39 -12.24
C SER A 127 -16.31 1.56 -11.28
N PRO A 128 -15.30 2.16 -10.62
CA PRO A 128 -14.49 1.49 -9.63
C PRO A 128 -15.30 1.22 -8.37
N ARG A 129 -15.09 0.04 -7.78
CA ARG A 129 -15.68 -0.38 -6.52
C ARG A 129 -14.60 -1.02 -5.66
N LEU A 130 -14.42 -0.49 -4.45
CA LEU A 130 -13.65 -1.18 -3.42
C LEU A 130 -14.38 -2.47 -3.05
N VAL A 131 -13.72 -3.61 -3.20
CA VAL A 131 -14.27 -4.93 -2.88
C VAL A 131 -13.59 -5.58 -1.69
N GLU A 132 -12.36 -5.17 -1.39
CA GLU A 132 -11.60 -5.68 -0.26
C GLU A 132 -10.75 -4.56 0.34
N VAL A 133 -10.66 -4.56 1.66
CA VAL A 133 -9.67 -3.80 2.43
C VAL A 133 -9.26 -4.66 3.61
N ARG A 134 -7.98 -4.68 3.94
CA ARG A 134 -7.45 -5.37 5.12
C ARG A 134 -6.45 -4.51 5.84
N VAL A 135 -6.60 -4.38 7.16
CA VAL A 135 -5.56 -3.90 8.06
C VAL A 135 -4.58 -5.05 8.27
N LEU A 136 -3.32 -4.81 7.97
CA LEU A 136 -2.24 -5.78 8.09
C LEU A 136 -1.39 -5.53 9.33
N GLU A 137 -1.27 -4.26 9.71
CA GLU A 137 -0.41 -3.82 10.80
C GLU A 137 -0.99 -2.56 11.44
N GLN A 138 -0.86 -2.47 12.76
CA GLN A 138 -1.13 -1.28 13.55
C GLN A 138 0.07 -1.03 14.46
N GLY A 139 0.46 0.23 14.67
CA GLY A 139 1.59 0.55 15.53
C GLY A 139 1.44 1.89 16.24
N ASP A 140 2.17 2.01 17.36
CA ASP A 140 2.24 3.20 18.22
C ASP A 140 0.87 3.78 18.65
N CYS A 141 -0.12 2.91 18.88
CA CYS A 141 -1.50 3.31 19.14
C CYS A 141 -1.72 4.10 20.45
N ASP A 142 -0.81 3.96 21.41
CA ASP A 142 -0.83 4.75 22.66
C ASP A 142 -0.38 6.21 22.45
N ASN A 143 0.31 6.49 21.34
CA ASN A 143 0.81 7.81 20.99
C ASN A 143 0.21 8.28 19.66
N PRO A 144 -0.80 9.16 19.66
CA PRO A 144 -1.41 9.66 18.44
C PRO A 144 -0.43 10.25 17.42
N ARG A 145 0.75 10.75 17.84
CA ARG A 145 1.76 11.29 16.91
C ARG A 145 2.55 10.20 16.18
N GLY A 146 2.66 9.01 16.75
CA GLY A 146 3.28 7.84 16.13
C GLY A 146 2.27 6.87 15.51
N ALA A 147 1.00 6.94 15.95
CA ALA A 147 -0.03 5.98 15.59
C ALA A 147 -0.22 5.85 14.08
N PHE A 148 -0.18 4.62 13.60
CA PHE A 148 -0.39 4.29 12.19
C PHE A 148 -1.17 2.99 12.02
N ILE A 149 -1.82 2.88 10.86
CA ILE A 149 -2.30 1.61 10.32
C ILE A 149 -1.72 1.40 8.93
N LYS A 150 -1.35 0.16 8.61
CA LYS A 150 -0.99 -0.26 7.24
C LYS A 150 -1.95 -1.34 6.79
N GLY A 151 -2.26 -1.33 5.50
CA GLY A 151 -3.22 -2.26 4.95
C GLY A 151 -3.10 -2.47 3.45
N SER A 152 -3.97 -3.32 2.92
CA SER A 152 -4.17 -3.49 1.49
C SER A 152 -5.60 -3.23 1.06
N LEU A 153 -5.76 -3.02 -0.23
CA LEU A 153 -7.04 -2.77 -0.88
C LEU A 153 -7.10 -3.46 -2.24
N LEU A 154 -8.32 -3.85 -2.62
CA LEU A 154 -8.65 -4.37 -3.94
C LEU A 154 -9.83 -3.58 -4.51
N ILE A 155 -9.64 -3.00 -5.69
CA ILE A 155 -10.67 -2.27 -6.41
C ILE A 155 -10.98 -3.01 -7.71
N GLN A 156 -12.26 -3.29 -7.92
CA GLN A 156 -12.76 -3.84 -9.18
C GLN A 156 -13.42 -2.74 -10.00
N VAL A 157 -13.11 -2.66 -11.29
CA VAL A 157 -13.78 -1.74 -12.22
C VAL A 157 -14.88 -2.48 -12.95
N LYS A 158 -16.14 -2.09 -12.71
CA LYS A 158 -17.28 -2.64 -13.44
C LYS A 158 -17.38 -2.01 -14.81
N LYS A 159 -17.53 -2.83 -15.85
CA LYS A 159 -17.79 -2.37 -17.21
C LYS A 159 -19.04 -1.47 -17.23
N PRO A 160 -19.05 -0.37 -18.00
CA PRO A 160 -20.28 0.36 -18.25
C PRO A 160 -21.34 -0.60 -18.80
N SER A 161 -22.54 -0.59 -18.23
CA SER A 161 -23.70 -1.28 -18.82
C SER A 161 -23.89 -0.72 -20.22
N GLN A 162 -23.75 -1.58 -21.25
CA GLN A 162 -24.13 -1.23 -22.62
C GLN A 162 -25.65 -1.25 -22.75
#